data_AF-A0A964IP38-F1
#
_entry.id   AF-A0A964IP38-F1
#
_cell.length_a   1.000
_cell.length_b   1.000
_cell.length_c   1.000
_cell.angle_alpha   90.00
_cell.angle_beta   90.00
_cell.angle_gamma   90.00
#
_symmetry.space_group_name_H-M   'P 1'
#
loop_
_entity.id
_entity.type
_entity.pdbx_description
1 polymer ?
#
loop_
_entity_poly.entity_id
_entity_poly.type
_entity_poly.pdbx_seq_one_letter_code
_entity_poly.pdbx_strand_id
1 'polypeptide(L)'
;MNLRHLIEAARKPTPWHFSNEVLYQLCSGHPGHTEAGVVLAKVLLIGRAYAAAIERRKVDRDTSGDDFYIRHVAPAIIRSPIDRWLNQAQSKQPGTREALDVMVRVHGHTTELFRDISGLEKRSLASKYLHFHVPGLFFIYDSRAVQGLRKVRDFVGAVSNQWEHGDQEYALFAEKCTRLSKEVTSVFGYKLKPRELDNLLLALSAR
;
A
#
# COMPACT_ATOMS: atom_id res chain seq x y z
N MET A 1 -12.55 22.84 -9.39
CA MET A 1 -12.39 21.37 -9.47
C MET A 1 -13.68 20.72 -8.97
N ASN A 2 -14.38 19.93 -9.79
CA ASN A 2 -15.59 19.23 -9.33
C ASN A 2 -15.20 17.94 -8.61
N LEU A 3 -14.96 18.03 -7.30
CA LEU A 3 -14.51 16.90 -6.48
C LEU A 3 -15.56 15.78 -6.42
N ARG A 4 -16.86 16.12 -6.37
CA ARG A 4 -17.97 15.14 -6.37
C ARG A 4 -17.91 14.23 -7.59
N HIS A 5 -17.76 14.80 -8.79
CA HIS A 5 -17.66 14.03 -10.02
C HIS A 5 -16.45 13.08 -10.01
N LEU A 6 -15.30 13.53 -9.50
CA LEU A 6 -14.11 12.69 -9.36
C LEU A 6 -14.33 11.54 -8.37
N ILE A 7 -15.02 11.79 -7.26
CA ILE A 7 -15.39 10.76 -6.28
C ILE A 7 -16.30 9.70 -6.93
N GLU A 8 -17.31 10.12 -7.68
CA GLU A 8 -18.20 9.20 -8.39
C GLU A 8 -17.45 8.37 -9.44
N ALA A 9 -16.52 8.98 -10.18
CA ALA A 9 -15.69 8.27 -11.14
C ALA A 9 -14.75 7.27 -10.47
N ALA A 10 -14.14 7.63 -9.32
CA ALA A 10 -13.18 6.79 -8.60
C ALA A 10 -13.77 5.47 -8.06
N ARG A 11 -15.10 5.44 -7.89
CA ARG A 11 -15.87 4.26 -7.44
C ARG A 11 -16.26 3.32 -8.59
N LYS A 12 -16.14 3.76 -9.85
CA LYS A 12 -16.50 2.94 -11.00
C LYS A 12 -15.34 1.99 -11.35
N PRO A 13 -15.65 0.78 -11.85
CA PRO A 13 -14.62 -0.11 -12.39
C PRO A 13 -13.81 0.59 -13.48
N THR A 14 -12.51 0.34 -13.48
CA THR A 14 -11.59 0.76 -14.55
C THR A 14 -11.12 -0.47 -15.33
N PRO A 15 -10.49 -0.30 -16.51
CA PRO A 15 -9.87 -1.43 -17.21
C PRO A 15 -8.84 -2.20 -16.37
N TRP A 16 -8.27 -1.57 -15.33
CA TRP A 16 -7.33 -2.20 -14.40
C TRP A 16 -8.00 -3.10 -13.35
N HIS A 17 -9.34 -3.11 -13.27
CA HIS A 17 -10.07 -3.85 -12.24
C HIS A 17 -9.76 -5.35 -12.27
N PHE A 18 -9.73 -5.97 -13.45
CA PHE A 18 -9.47 -7.40 -13.57
C PHE A 18 -8.05 -7.76 -13.09
N SER A 19 -7.04 -6.98 -13.48
CA SER A 19 -5.67 -7.21 -13.02
C SER A 19 -5.53 -7.07 -11.50
N ASN A 20 -6.26 -6.13 -10.90
CA ASN A 20 -6.29 -5.99 -9.44
C ASN A 20 -6.98 -7.17 -8.77
N GLU A 21 -8.07 -7.65 -9.35
CA GLU A 21 -8.81 -8.81 -8.85
C GLU A 21 -7.92 -10.06 -8.82
N VAL A 22 -7.11 -10.29 -9.87
CA VAL A 22 -6.13 -11.39 -9.88
C VAL A 22 -5.14 -11.28 -8.71
N LEU A 23 -4.66 -10.08 -8.40
CA LEU A 23 -3.74 -9.86 -7.28
C LEU A 23 -4.43 -10.03 -5.91
N TYR A 24 -5.68 -9.58 -5.79
CA TYR A 24 -6.48 -9.82 -4.57
C TYR A 24 -6.74 -11.31 -4.38
N GLN A 25 -7.11 -12.05 -5.43
CA GLN A 25 -7.33 -13.50 -5.38
C GLN A 25 -6.06 -14.26 -5.01
N LEU A 26 -4.90 -13.84 -5.52
CA LEU A 26 -3.61 -14.41 -5.12
C LEU A 26 -3.36 -14.25 -3.61
N CYS A 27 -3.59 -13.06 -3.07
CA CYS A 27 -3.31 -12.78 -1.65
C CYS A 27 -4.37 -13.36 -0.72
N SER A 28 -5.64 -13.43 -1.13
CA SER A 28 -6.73 -13.99 -0.33
C SER A 28 -6.76 -15.51 -0.38
N GLY A 29 -6.47 -16.12 -1.53
CA GLY A 29 -6.36 -17.57 -1.70
C GLY A 29 -5.11 -18.16 -1.03
N HIS A 30 -4.06 -17.36 -0.88
CA HIS A 30 -2.84 -17.74 -0.18
C HIS A 30 -2.44 -16.67 0.85
N PRO A 31 -3.09 -16.61 2.03
CA PRO A 31 -2.84 -15.53 2.98
C PRO A 31 -1.44 -15.58 3.61
N GLY A 32 -0.90 -16.78 3.87
CA GLY A 32 0.40 -16.99 4.53
C GLY A 32 1.62 -17.00 3.61
N HIS A 33 2.81 -17.08 4.22
CA HIS A 33 4.11 -17.07 3.52
C HIS A 33 4.95 -18.33 3.82
N THR A 34 4.39 -19.51 3.58
CA THR A 34 5.07 -20.81 3.82
C THR A 34 5.71 -21.41 2.57
N GLU A 35 5.16 -21.14 1.38
CA GLU A 35 5.60 -21.72 0.11
C GLU A 35 6.36 -20.71 -0.74
N ALA A 36 7.61 -21.01 -1.10
CA ALA A 36 8.46 -20.11 -1.86
C ALA A 36 7.82 -19.62 -3.17
N GLY A 37 7.22 -20.53 -3.95
CA GLY A 37 6.56 -20.17 -5.22
C GLY A 37 5.43 -19.13 -5.04
N VAL A 38 4.63 -19.28 -3.99
CA VAL A 38 3.55 -18.34 -3.64
C VAL A 38 4.12 -16.99 -3.21
N VAL A 39 5.15 -16.99 -2.36
CA VAL A 39 5.82 -15.75 -1.91
C VAL A 39 6.40 -15.00 -3.10
N LEU A 40 7.07 -15.70 -4.01
CA LEU A 40 7.62 -15.13 -5.23
C LEU A 40 6.54 -14.52 -6.11
N ALA A 41 5.45 -15.27 -6.35
CA ALA A 41 4.33 -14.78 -7.15
C ALA A 41 3.77 -13.47 -6.58
N LYS A 42 3.53 -13.38 -5.27
CA LYS A 42 3.02 -12.16 -4.63
C LYS A 42 3.95 -10.97 -4.85
N VAL A 43 5.22 -11.09 -4.49
CA VAL A 43 6.18 -9.97 -4.58
C VAL A 43 6.41 -9.55 -6.03
N LEU A 44 6.61 -10.54 -6.91
CA LEU A 44 6.91 -10.31 -8.33
C LEU A 44 5.73 -9.65 -9.04
N LEU A 45 4.52 -10.20 -8.90
CA LEU A 45 3.35 -9.74 -9.64
C LEU A 45 2.89 -8.37 -9.13
N ILE A 46 2.83 -8.16 -7.81
CA ILE A 46 2.51 -6.85 -7.24
C ILE A 46 3.57 -5.82 -7.64
N GLY A 47 4.86 -6.17 -7.51
CA GLY A 47 5.98 -5.29 -7.84
C GLY A 47 6.00 -4.90 -9.32
N ARG A 48 5.76 -5.82 -10.24
CA ARG A 48 5.78 -5.53 -11.69
C ARG A 48 4.51 -4.79 -12.15
N ALA A 49 3.33 -5.21 -11.70
CA ALA A 49 2.07 -4.57 -12.08
C ALA A 49 2.02 -3.09 -11.67
N TYR A 50 2.70 -2.73 -10.58
CA TYR A 50 2.69 -1.37 -10.04
C TYR A 50 4.02 -0.62 -10.16
N ALA A 51 4.92 -1.09 -11.02
CA ALA A 51 6.23 -0.48 -11.24
C ALA A 51 6.99 -0.20 -9.92
N ALA A 52 6.92 -1.14 -8.99
CA ALA A 52 7.50 -1.08 -7.65
C ALA A 52 8.39 -2.31 -7.34
N ALA A 53 8.93 -2.96 -8.37
CA ALA A 53 9.69 -4.21 -8.23
C ALA A 53 10.81 -4.13 -7.18
N ILE A 54 10.97 -5.21 -6.40
CA ILE A 54 11.86 -5.25 -5.22
C ILE A 54 13.34 -5.16 -5.60
N GLU A 55 13.72 -5.66 -6.78
CA GLU A 55 15.06 -5.59 -7.37
C GLU A 55 15.37 -4.25 -8.05
N ARG A 56 14.36 -3.44 -8.37
CA ARG A 56 14.54 -2.19 -9.13
C ARG A 56 15.55 -1.27 -8.43
N ARG A 57 16.59 -0.83 -9.15
CA ARG A 57 17.73 0.00 -8.67
C ARG A 57 18.72 -0.72 -7.74
N LYS A 58 18.70 -2.04 -7.64
CA LYS A 58 19.80 -2.79 -7.00
C LYS A 58 21.08 -2.62 -7.83
N VAL A 59 22.20 -2.35 -7.14
CA VAL A 59 23.49 -2.02 -7.78
C VAL A 59 24.34 -3.27 -8.09
N ASP A 60 24.01 -4.42 -7.49
CA ASP A 60 24.73 -5.68 -7.72
C ASP A 60 24.44 -6.25 -9.11
N ARG A 61 25.48 -6.30 -9.94
CA ARG A 61 25.46 -6.85 -11.31
C ARG A 61 25.62 -8.37 -11.35
N ASP A 62 25.93 -9.01 -10.22
CA ASP A 62 26.42 -10.40 -10.18
C ASP A 62 25.37 -11.45 -9.80
N THR A 63 24.12 -11.07 -9.52
CA THR A 63 23.02 -12.02 -9.30
C THR A 63 22.01 -11.90 -10.44
N SER A 64 21.69 -13.02 -11.09
CA SER A 64 20.58 -13.07 -12.05
C SER A 64 19.29 -12.64 -11.35
N GLY A 65 18.37 -12.00 -12.08
CA GLY A 65 17.10 -11.54 -11.51
C GLY A 65 16.36 -12.66 -10.78
N ASP A 66 16.35 -13.87 -11.35
CA ASP A 66 15.65 -15.03 -10.81
C ASP A 66 16.33 -15.59 -9.56
N ASP A 67 17.67 -15.67 -9.53
CA ASP A 67 18.42 -16.10 -8.34
C ASP A 67 18.18 -15.15 -7.16
N PHE A 68 18.04 -13.84 -7.41
CA PHE A 68 17.74 -12.88 -6.35
C PHE A 68 16.41 -13.20 -5.67
N TYR A 69 15.38 -13.50 -6.46
CA TYR A 69 14.08 -13.89 -5.95
C TYR A 69 14.16 -15.21 -5.15
N ILE A 70 14.73 -16.25 -5.76
CA ILE A 70 14.78 -17.60 -5.19
C ILE A 70 15.64 -17.66 -3.91
N ARG A 71 16.81 -17.01 -3.91
CA ARG A 71 17.81 -17.15 -2.83
C ARG A 71 17.67 -16.10 -1.73
N HIS A 72 17.12 -14.93 -2.03
CA HIS A 72 17.04 -13.82 -1.07
C HIS A 72 15.61 -13.44 -0.73
N VAL A 73 14.76 -13.15 -1.72
CA VAL A 73 13.42 -12.60 -1.47
C VAL A 73 12.51 -13.61 -0.75
N ALA A 74 12.29 -14.78 -1.35
CA ALA A 74 11.40 -15.77 -0.75
C ALA A 74 11.88 -16.24 0.63
N PRO A 75 13.16 -16.65 0.81
CA PRO A 75 13.63 -17.12 2.11
C PRO A 75 13.56 -16.04 3.21
N ALA A 76 13.84 -14.78 2.90
CA ALA A 76 13.74 -13.70 3.87
C ALA A 76 12.29 -13.45 4.33
N ILE A 77 11.34 -13.42 3.39
CA ILE A 77 9.92 -13.23 3.72
C ILE A 77 9.37 -14.41 4.52
N ILE A 78 9.68 -15.65 4.13
CA ILE A 78 9.24 -16.86 4.84
C ILE A 78 9.73 -16.86 6.30
N ARG A 79 10.97 -16.43 6.54
CA ARG A 79 11.53 -16.35 7.91
C ARG A 79 11.09 -15.12 8.70
N SER A 80 10.45 -14.14 8.04
CA SER A 80 10.03 -12.90 8.68
C SER A 80 8.74 -13.08 9.48
N PRO A 81 8.43 -12.20 10.44
CA PRO A 81 7.16 -12.22 11.14
C PRO A 81 6.01 -11.55 10.36
N ILE A 82 6.09 -11.47 9.03
CA ILE A 82 5.09 -10.76 8.20
C ILE A 82 3.67 -11.27 8.38
N ASP A 83 3.48 -12.59 8.52
CA ASP A 83 2.15 -13.18 8.75
C ASP A 83 1.53 -12.69 10.07
N ARG A 84 2.35 -12.53 11.11
CA ARG A 84 1.89 -11.95 12.39
C ARG A 84 1.46 -10.50 12.21
N TRP A 85 2.21 -9.71 11.43
CA TRP A 85 1.87 -8.31 11.15
C TRP A 85 0.57 -8.19 10.34
N LEU A 86 0.40 -9.05 9.33
CA LEU A 86 -0.81 -9.11 8.50
C LEU A 86 -2.04 -9.51 9.32
N ASN A 87 -1.94 -10.54 10.16
CA ASN A 87 -3.02 -10.95 11.05
C ASN A 87 -3.39 -9.84 12.04
N GLN A 88 -2.39 -9.14 12.59
CA GLN A 88 -2.64 -7.97 13.44
C GLN A 88 -3.42 -6.90 12.67
N ALA A 89 -3.02 -6.58 11.44
CA ALA A 89 -3.71 -5.58 10.61
C ALA A 89 -5.14 -5.99 10.24
N GLN A 90 -5.37 -7.25 9.87
CA GLN A 90 -6.70 -7.78 9.53
C GLN A 90 -7.70 -7.71 10.69
N SER A 91 -7.21 -7.78 11.94
CA SER A 91 -8.06 -7.68 13.14
C SER A 91 -8.58 -6.27 13.43
N LYS A 92 -8.12 -5.23 12.72
CA LYS A 92 -8.43 -3.84 13.05
C LYS A 92 -9.60 -3.28 12.26
N GLN A 93 -10.43 -2.50 12.95
CA GLN A 93 -11.52 -1.76 12.34
C GLN A 93 -11.00 -0.48 11.67
N PRO A 94 -11.11 -0.35 10.33
CA PRO A 94 -10.62 0.85 9.63
C PRO A 94 -11.28 2.14 10.11
N GLY A 95 -10.51 3.24 10.12
CA GLY A 95 -10.98 4.58 10.51
C GLY A 95 -10.83 4.92 12.00
N THR A 96 -10.44 3.94 12.83
CA THR A 96 -10.10 4.14 14.25
C THR A 96 -8.63 4.61 14.42
N ARG A 97 -8.31 5.24 15.57
CA ARG A 97 -6.93 5.63 15.88
C ARG A 97 -6.01 4.42 15.97
N GLU A 98 -6.47 3.37 16.66
CA GLU A 98 -5.74 2.11 16.80
C GLU A 98 -5.42 1.47 15.44
N ALA A 99 -6.37 1.47 14.50
CA ALA A 99 -6.13 0.95 13.15
C ALA A 99 -5.08 1.77 12.39
N LEU A 100 -5.06 3.09 12.58
CA LEU A 100 -4.03 3.95 11.98
C LEU A 100 -2.65 3.68 12.60
N ASP A 101 -2.56 3.54 13.93
CA ASP A 101 -1.30 3.22 14.60
C ASP A 101 -0.75 1.84 14.15
N VAL A 102 -1.64 0.84 14.00
CA VAL A 102 -1.28 -0.48 13.45
C VAL A 102 -0.84 -0.38 12.00
N MET A 103 -1.55 0.39 11.17
CA MET A 103 -1.23 0.60 9.76
C MET A 103 0.19 1.17 9.61
N VAL A 104 0.52 2.23 10.36
CA VAL A 104 1.83 2.88 10.30
C VAL A 104 2.94 1.95 10.77
N ARG A 105 2.72 1.21 11.88
CA ARG A 105 3.70 0.26 12.40
C ARG A 105 3.96 -0.90 11.44
N VAL A 106 2.90 -1.55 10.94
CA VAL A 106 3.02 -2.68 10.01
C VAL A 106 3.65 -2.25 8.68
N HIS A 107 3.32 -1.05 8.19
CA HIS A 107 3.98 -0.49 7.02
C HIS A 107 5.48 -0.26 7.26
N GLY A 108 5.85 0.30 8.42
CA GLY A 108 7.25 0.46 8.82
C GLY A 108 8.02 -0.85 8.84
N HIS A 109 7.49 -1.88 9.51
CA HIS A 109 8.10 -3.21 9.56
C HIS A 109 8.25 -3.86 8.18
N THR A 110 7.25 -3.70 7.31
CA THR A 110 7.30 -4.27 5.94
C THR A 110 8.32 -3.52 5.08
N THR A 111 8.42 -2.20 5.25
CA THR A 111 9.41 -1.35 4.58
C THR A 111 10.82 -1.74 5.00
N GLU A 112 11.05 -1.96 6.30
CA GLU A 112 12.32 -2.44 6.84
C GLU A 112 12.68 -3.83 6.30
N LEU A 113 11.74 -4.78 6.30
CA LEU A 113 11.96 -6.10 5.69
C LEU A 113 12.38 -5.99 4.21
N PHE A 114 11.71 -5.15 3.42
CA PHE A 114 12.06 -4.96 2.01
C PHE A 114 13.39 -4.23 1.82
N ARG A 115 13.77 -3.37 2.76
CA ARG A 115 15.11 -2.77 2.80
C ARG A 115 16.18 -3.79 3.10
N ASP A 116 15.97 -4.67 4.07
CA ASP A 116 16.94 -5.71 4.41
C ASP A 116 17.15 -6.69 3.26
N ILE A 117 16.11 -6.93 2.44
CA ILE A 117 16.19 -7.78 1.24
C ILE A 117 16.90 -7.06 0.07
N SER A 118 16.57 -5.79 -0.18
CA SER A 118 16.92 -5.10 -1.42
C SER A 118 18.01 -4.03 -1.29
N GLY A 119 18.36 -3.63 -0.08
CA GLY A 119 19.22 -2.48 0.24
C GLY A 119 18.54 -1.12 0.07
N LEU A 120 17.22 -1.08 -0.18
CA LEU A 120 16.47 0.15 -0.49
C LEU A 120 15.16 0.19 0.30
N GLU A 121 14.72 1.38 0.70
CA GLU A 121 13.53 1.56 1.55
C GLU A 121 12.24 0.95 0.98
N LYS A 122 12.02 1.00 -0.34
CA LYS A 122 10.87 0.35 -1.03
C LYS A 122 9.47 0.66 -0.43
N ARG A 123 9.28 1.83 0.18
CA ARG A 123 8.00 2.31 0.78
C ARG A 123 6.76 2.06 -0.09
N SER A 124 6.88 2.36 -1.39
CA SER A 124 5.77 2.17 -2.33
C SER A 124 5.41 0.70 -2.48
N LEU A 125 6.40 -0.19 -2.61
CA LEU A 125 6.18 -1.63 -2.68
C LEU A 125 5.53 -2.14 -1.39
N ALA A 126 6.04 -1.72 -0.22
CA ALA A 126 5.47 -2.10 1.08
C ALA A 126 3.98 -1.74 1.17
N SER A 127 3.60 -0.51 0.82
CA SER A 127 2.20 -0.07 0.85
C SER A 127 1.29 -0.89 -0.09
N LYS A 128 1.78 -1.23 -1.29
CA LYS A 128 1.02 -1.96 -2.31
C LYS A 128 0.86 -3.42 -1.91
N TYR A 129 1.95 -4.03 -1.43
CA TYR A 129 1.93 -5.38 -0.89
C TYR A 129 0.90 -5.50 0.23
N LEU A 130 0.98 -4.62 1.23
CA LEU A 130 0.03 -4.60 2.34
C LEU A 130 -1.41 -4.30 1.90
N HIS A 131 -1.61 -3.44 0.90
CA HIS A 131 -2.92 -3.19 0.33
C HIS A 131 -3.54 -4.43 -0.32
N PHE A 132 -2.77 -5.26 -1.03
CA PHE A 132 -3.31 -6.49 -1.60
C PHE A 132 -3.62 -7.57 -0.55
N HIS A 133 -2.89 -7.59 0.57
CA HIS A 133 -3.16 -8.50 1.67
C HIS A 133 -4.29 -8.04 2.62
N VAL A 134 -4.43 -6.73 2.84
CA VAL A 134 -5.45 -6.14 3.74
C VAL A 134 -6.08 -4.89 3.08
N PRO A 135 -6.88 -5.09 2.02
CA PRO A 135 -7.38 -4.00 1.16
C PRO A 135 -8.31 -3.00 1.85
N GLY A 136 -8.89 -3.39 2.99
CA GLY A 136 -9.74 -2.52 3.80
C GLY A 136 -8.96 -1.54 4.67
N LEU A 137 -7.67 -1.77 4.91
CA LEU A 137 -6.86 -0.98 5.83
C LEU A 137 -5.83 -0.11 5.12
N PHE A 138 -4.94 -0.70 4.31
CA PHE A 138 -3.79 0.04 3.79
C PHE A 138 -4.11 0.89 2.56
N PHE A 139 -3.65 2.14 2.60
CA PHE A 139 -3.64 3.01 1.43
C PHE A 139 -2.41 2.73 0.56
N ILE A 140 -2.59 2.80 -0.75
CA ILE A 140 -1.48 2.72 -1.71
C ILE A 140 -0.68 4.01 -1.68
N TYR A 141 0.63 3.86 -1.56
CA TYR A 141 1.58 4.95 -1.53
C TYR A 141 2.47 4.93 -2.78
N ASP A 142 2.47 6.03 -3.51
CA ASP A 142 3.51 6.40 -4.47
C ASP A 142 3.47 7.90 -4.76
N SER A 143 4.39 8.35 -5.62
CA SER A 143 4.50 9.76 -5.98
C SER A 143 3.22 10.34 -6.57
N ARG A 144 2.44 9.54 -7.32
CA ARG A 144 1.19 10.00 -7.93
C ARG A 144 0.11 10.16 -6.87
N ALA A 145 -0.03 9.20 -5.97
CA ALA A 145 -0.96 9.30 -4.85
C ALA A 145 -0.64 10.53 -3.96
N VAL A 146 0.64 10.77 -3.65
CA VAL A 146 1.08 11.95 -2.91
C VAL A 146 0.78 13.25 -3.65
N GLN A 147 1.03 13.30 -4.96
CA GLN A 147 0.71 14.46 -5.79
C GLN A 147 -0.80 14.75 -5.80
N GLY A 148 -1.64 13.72 -5.97
CA GLY A 148 -3.09 13.84 -5.89
C GLY A 148 -3.55 14.38 -4.54
N LEU A 149 -2.98 13.88 -3.45
CA LEU A 149 -3.33 14.29 -2.09
C LEU A 149 -2.99 15.76 -1.82
N ARG A 150 -1.90 16.27 -2.42
CA ARG A 150 -1.52 17.70 -2.34
C ARG A 150 -2.58 18.62 -2.96
N LYS A 151 -3.32 18.17 -3.99
CA LYS A 151 -4.37 18.96 -4.65
C LYS A 151 -5.61 19.16 -3.80
N VAL A 152 -5.78 18.36 -2.74
CA VAL A 152 -6.90 18.44 -1.80
C VAL A 152 -6.44 18.80 -0.39
N ARG A 153 -5.23 19.36 -0.23
CA ARG A 153 -4.67 19.68 1.10
C ARG A 153 -5.58 20.61 1.90
N ASP A 154 -6.19 21.60 1.26
CA ASP A 154 -7.02 22.61 1.92
C ASP A 154 -8.36 22.01 2.37
N PHE A 155 -8.80 20.94 1.71
CA PHE A 155 -9.98 20.15 2.08
C PHE A 155 -9.70 19.18 3.25
N VAL A 156 -8.47 18.68 3.37
CA VAL A 156 -8.07 17.71 4.41
C VAL A 156 -7.59 18.38 5.71
N GLY A 157 -7.01 19.58 5.60
CA GLY A 157 -6.40 20.29 6.73
C GLY A 157 -5.05 19.72 7.18
N ALA A 158 -4.55 20.22 8.32
CA ALA A 158 -3.25 19.85 8.89
C ALA A 158 -3.32 18.54 9.69
N VAL A 159 -2.28 17.70 9.63
CA VAL A 159 -2.16 16.42 10.35
C VAL A 159 -1.17 16.48 11.51
N SER A 160 -1.16 15.47 12.37
CA SER A 160 -0.13 15.34 13.41
C SER A 160 1.25 15.18 12.78
N ASN A 161 2.25 15.86 13.33
CA ASN A 161 3.65 15.74 12.90
C ASN A 161 4.46 14.79 13.79
N GLN A 162 3.85 14.13 14.76
CA GLN A 162 4.55 13.28 15.73
C GLN A 162 3.97 11.87 15.70
N TRP A 163 4.74 10.95 15.10
CA TRP A 163 4.50 9.52 15.12
C TRP A 163 5.68 8.86 15.84
N GLU A 164 5.42 8.10 16.90
CA GLU A 164 6.47 7.48 17.72
C GLU A 164 7.15 6.30 17.01
N HIS A 165 6.44 5.67 16.06
CA HIS A 165 6.87 4.45 15.39
C HIS A 165 6.51 4.46 13.90
N GLY A 166 7.25 3.68 13.11
CA GLY A 166 7.00 3.44 11.69
C GLY A 166 7.62 4.47 10.75
N ASP A 167 7.26 4.36 9.47
CA ASP A 167 7.75 5.26 8.41
C ASP A 167 7.02 6.61 8.47
N GLN A 168 7.74 7.68 8.78
CA GLN A 168 7.16 9.02 8.98
C GLN A 168 6.48 9.55 7.70
N GLU A 169 7.04 9.25 6.53
CA GLU A 169 6.51 9.72 5.25
C GLU A 169 5.15 9.07 4.96
N TYR A 170 5.05 7.76 5.16
CA TYR A 170 3.80 7.03 5.05
C TYR A 170 2.82 7.37 6.17
N ALA A 171 3.27 7.61 7.40
CA ALA A 171 2.40 7.96 8.51
C ALA A 171 1.60 9.24 8.25
N LEU A 172 2.29 10.30 7.80
CA LEU A 172 1.66 11.54 7.39
C LEU A 172 0.69 11.34 6.22
N PHE A 173 1.06 10.49 5.25
CA PHE A 173 0.19 10.16 4.13
C PHE A 173 -1.08 9.40 4.58
N ALA A 174 -0.93 8.38 5.41
CA ALA A 174 -2.03 7.54 5.90
C ALA A 174 -3.00 8.34 6.78
N GLU A 175 -2.50 9.25 7.62
CA GLU A 175 -3.35 10.14 8.40
C GLU A 175 -4.16 11.09 7.50
N LYS A 176 -3.51 11.69 6.50
CA LYS A 176 -4.18 12.56 5.52
C LYS A 176 -5.23 11.80 4.71
N CYS A 177 -4.93 10.57 4.27
CA CYS A 177 -5.89 9.71 3.59
C CYS A 177 -7.08 9.37 4.49
N THR A 178 -6.83 9.03 5.76
CA THR A 178 -7.88 8.78 6.76
C THR A 178 -8.80 9.98 6.92
N ARG A 179 -8.23 11.19 7.02
CA ARG A 179 -9.00 12.44 7.10
C ARG A 179 -9.76 12.72 5.82
N LEU A 180 -9.12 12.59 4.66
CA LEU A 180 -9.80 12.73 3.37
C LEU A 180 -11.01 11.81 3.25
N SER A 181 -10.89 10.54 3.65
CA SER A 181 -12.02 9.60 3.69
C SER A 181 -13.14 10.07 4.61
N LYS A 182 -12.82 10.63 5.79
CA LYS A 182 -13.80 11.19 6.73
C LYS A 182 -14.52 12.41 6.14
N GLU A 183 -13.77 13.35 5.58
CA GLU A 183 -14.33 14.56 4.96
C GLU A 183 -15.20 14.23 3.75
N VAL A 184 -14.76 13.28 2.90
CA VAL A 184 -15.58 12.83 1.77
C VAL A 184 -16.89 12.19 2.25
N THR A 185 -16.84 11.42 3.34
CA THR A 185 -18.06 10.84 3.94
C THR A 185 -18.96 11.93 4.50
N SER A 186 -18.40 12.90 5.24
CA SER A 186 -19.14 13.99 5.88
C SER A 186 -19.83 14.91 4.85
N VAL A 187 -19.09 15.34 3.82
CA VAL A 187 -19.56 16.35 2.86
C VAL A 187 -20.38 15.75 1.73
N PHE A 188 -20.03 14.52 1.27
CA PHE A 188 -20.66 13.91 0.10
C PHE A 188 -21.47 12.64 0.41
N GLY A 189 -21.44 12.13 1.65
CA GLY A 189 -22.14 10.91 2.03
C GLY A 189 -21.51 9.61 1.49
N TYR A 190 -20.29 9.69 0.94
CA TYR A 190 -19.62 8.53 0.33
C TYR A 190 -18.51 7.99 1.22
N LYS A 191 -18.64 6.73 1.63
CA LYS A 191 -17.57 5.99 2.32
C LYS A 191 -16.68 5.28 1.29
N LEU A 192 -15.52 5.87 1.00
CA LEU A 192 -14.57 5.31 0.04
C LEU A 192 -13.72 4.19 0.65
N LYS A 193 -13.59 3.08 -0.07
CA LYS A 193 -12.58 2.05 0.18
C LYS A 193 -11.18 2.59 -0.14
N PRO A 194 -10.09 2.05 0.46
CA PRO A 194 -8.73 2.49 0.14
C PRO A 194 -8.39 2.46 -1.35
N ARG A 195 -8.91 1.49 -2.12
CA ARG A 195 -8.73 1.44 -3.58
C ARG A 195 -9.47 2.56 -4.31
N GLU A 196 -10.68 2.91 -3.88
CA GLU A 196 -11.44 4.01 -4.46
C GLU A 196 -10.78 5.35 -4.13
N LEU A 197 -10.19 5.46 -2.93
CA LEU A 197 -9.38 6.62 -2.57
C LEU A 197 -8.13 6.73 -3.45
N ASP A 198 -7.41 5.62 -3.69
CA ASP A 198 -6.29 5.56 -4.63
C ASP A 198 -6.70 6.05 -6.03
N ASN A 199 -7.81 5.54 -6.58
CA ASN A 199 -8.36 6.01 -7.87
C ASN A 199 -8.62 7.53 -7.88
N LEU A 200 -9.19 8.07 -6.80
CA LEU A 200 -9.43 9.52 -6.65
C LEU A 200 -8.10 10.30 -6.68
N LEU A 201 -7.11 9.86 -5.91
CA LEU A 201 -5.80 10.51 -5.86
C LEU A 201 -5.09 10.45 -7.23
N LEU A 202 -5.16 9.33 -7.94
CA LEU A 202 -4.61 9.22 -9.29
C LEU A 202 -5.30 10.17 -10.27
N ALA A 203 -6.62 10.30 -10.21
CA ALA A 203 -7.38 11.23 -11.06
C ALA A 203 -7.05 12.71 -10.74
N LEU A 204 -6.77 13.02 -9.47
CA LEU A 204 -6.31 14.35 -9.04
C LEU A 204 -4.87 14.63 -9.49
N SER A 205 -4.00 13.62 -9.48
CA SER A 205 -2.59 13.75 -9.87
C SER A 205 -2.40 14.04 -11.37
N ALA A 206 -3.34 13.59 -12.21
CA ALA A 206 -3.30 13.79 -13.66
C ALA A 206 -3.77 15.20 -14.10
N ARG A 207 -4.05 16.10 -13.15
CA ARG A 207 -4.61 17.44 -13.37
C ARG A 207 -3.70 18.55 -12.83
#